data_AF-A0A821FVA9-F1
#
_entry.id   AF-A0A821FVA9-F1
#
_cell.length_a   1.000
_cell.length_b   1.000
_cell.length_c   1.000
_cell.angle_alpha   90.00
_cell.angle_beta   90.00
_cell.angle_gamma   90.00
#
_symmetry.space_group_name_H-M   'P 1'
#
loop_
_entity.id
_entity.type
_entity.pdbx_description
1 polymer ?
#
loop_
_entity_poly.entity_id
_entity_poly.type
_entity_poly.pdbx_seq_one_letter_code
_entity_poly.pdbx_strand_id
1 'polypeptide(L)'
;MGYTPQTTHTIVIPPSAALPTFNGNLSENPRQFLIRVKEYAETINHWNDQALLNGISQFLRETALEWYCQLRTSNRRPQTWTEFIGIFLNQFNSPMRRARQEQQWKNCKQEENETINEFIVRLRALWQEQKPNENEDDLIRHLMCKMRNNILTMIGISRCGSLDEIIIEAQKIEEILYQRNKQVYRNSNQDRIQNNTSTYNNEEPYEIQAASAYQKNRQMKTYATGNYTNKYYGNDHQSSQWGNYSSYPTTNRRDTYSTYETKCYACGKKGHNRNNCPQQYNTYSQQQPGYYPKNDNGAQDGRDHGAPN
;
A
#
# COMPACT_ATOMS: atom_id res chain seq x y z
N MET A 1 -27.00 -62.07 12.87
CA MET A 1 -26.79 -61.27 11.65
C MET A 1 -26.60 -59.82 12.08
N GLY A 2 -25.35 -59.36 12.12
CA GLY A 2 -25.00 -58.01 12.58
C GLY A 2 -24.89 -57.05 11.40
N TYR A 3 -25.65 -55.97 11.42
CA TYR A 3 -25.56 -54.88 10.45
C TYR A 3 -24.42 -53.94 10.84
N THR A 4 -23.43 -53.78 9.98
CA THR A 4 -22.42 -52.72 10.09
C THR A 4 -22.95 -51.45 9.42
N PRO A 5 -22.90 -50.29 10.09
CA PRO A 5 -23.31 -49.03 9.47
C PRO A 5 -22.23 -48.57 8.49
N GLN A 6 -22.64 -48.29 7.24
CA GLN A 6 -21.77 -47.70 6.23
C GLN A 6 -21.49 -46.23 6.60
N THR A 7 -20.22 -45.94 6.85
CA THR A 7 -19.72 -44.57 6.97
C THR A 7 -19.78 -43.87 5.62
N THR A 8 -20.75 -42.97 5.48
CA THR A 8 -20.79 -41.99 4.39
C THR A 8 -19.60 -41.05 4.52
N HIS A 9 -18.55 -41.31 3.72
CA HIS A 9 -17.46 -40.36 3.54
C HIS A 9 -18.01 -39.15 2.80
N THR A 10 -18.25 -38.08 3.55
CA THR A 10 -18.51 -36.76 2.97
C THR A 10 -17.19 -36.29 2.37
N ILE A 11 -17.03 -36.44 1.05
CA ILE A 11 -15.93 -35.84 0.31
C ILE A 11 -16.16 -34.34 0.36
N VAL A 12 -15.45 -33.66 1.25
CA VAL A 12 -15.33 -32.20 1.25
C VAL A 12 -14.53 -31.85 0.00
N ILE A 13 -15.23 -31.53 -1.09
CA ILE A 13 -14.62 -30.97 -2.28
C ILE A 13 -14.10 -29.58 -1.87
N PRO A 14 -12.78 -29.33 -1.86
CA PRO A 14 -12.27 -28.00 -1.56
C PRO A 14 -12.83 -27.01 -2.60
N PRO A 15 -13.12 -25.76 -2.21
CA PRO A 15 -13.61 -24.76 -3.15
C PRO A 15 -12.64 -24.69 -4.33
N SER A 16 -13.19 -24.82 -5.54
CA SER A 16 -12.43 -24.81 -6.81
C SER A 16 -11.40 -23.69 -6.76
N ALA A 17 -10.13 -24.05 -6.56
CA ALA A 17 -9.02 -23.10 -6.67
C ALA A 17 -9.07 -22.63 -8.12
N ALA A 18 -9.55 -21.40 -8.32
CA ALA A 18 -9.67 -20.83 -9.66
C ALA A 18 -8.31 -20.97 -10.35
N LEU A 19 -8.32 -21.56 -11.54
CA LEU A 19 -7.11 -21.82 -12.32
C LEU A 19 -6.27 -20.53 -12.39
N PRO A 20 -5.01 -20.53 -11.92
CA PRO A 20 -4.18 -19.33 -11.99
C PRO A 20 -3.98 -18.95 -13.45
N THR A 21 -4.25 -17.69 -13.80
CA THR A 21 -4.09 -17.19 -15.17
C THR A 21 -3.19 -15.98 -15.20
N PHE A 22 -2.52 -15.77 -16.33
CA PHE A 22 -1.68 -14.61 -16.59
C PHE A 22 -1.85 -14.13 -18.02
N ASN A 23 -2.25 -12.86 -18.17
CA ASN A 23 -2.56 -12.24 -19.44
C ASN A 23 -1.34 -11.54 -20.06
N GLY A 24 -0.36 -11.16 -19.24
CA GLY A 24 0.82 -10.40 -19.66
C GLY A 24 0.71 -8.90 -19.41
N ASN A 25 -0.23 -8.47 -18.57
CA ASN A 25 -0.57 -7.07 -18.37
C ASN A 25 0.33 -6.43 -17.30
N LEU A 26 0.55 -5.11 -17.39
CA LEU A 26 1.41 -4.37 -16.45
C LEU A 26 0.92 -4.36 -14.99
N SER A 27 -0.35 -4.68 -14.74
CA SER A 27 -0.92 -4.82 -13.41
C SER A 27 -0.62 -6.17 -12.75
N GLU A 28 -0.41 -7.23 -13.53
CA GLU A 28 -0.24 -8.60 -13.03
C GLU A 28 1.18 -8.82 -12.55
N ASN A 29 1.38 -9.52 -11.42
CA ASN A 29 2.71 -9.80 -10.91
C ASN A 29 3.24 -11.15 -11.45
N PRO A 30 4.28 -11.16 -12.31
CA PRO A 30 4.78 -12.38 -12.93
C PRO A 30 5.41 -13.36 -11.93
N ARG A 31 6.05 -12.89 -10.86
CA ARG A 31 6.58 -13.77 -9.80
C ARG A 31 5.45 -14.45 -9.02
N GLN A 32 4.45 -13.67 -8.61
CA GLN A 32 3.29 -14.21 -7.89
C GLN A 32 2.53 -15.24 -8.73
N PHE A 33 2.41 -15.00 -10.04
CA PHE A 33 1.84 -15.96 -10.97
C PHE A 33 2.61 -17.28 -10.97
N LEU A 34 3.94 -17.24 -11.12
CA LEU A 34 4.78 -18.45 -11.14
C LEU A 34 4.65 -19.26 -9.85
N ILE A 35 4.58 -18.59 -8.68
CA ILE A 35 4.35 -19.25 -7.38
C ILE A 35 3.00 -19.97 -7.40
N ARG A 36 1.91 -19.27 -7.74
CA ARG A 36 0.55 -19.85 -7.73
C ARG A 36 0.40 -21.00 -8.73
N VAL A 37 1.02 -20.88 -9.91
CA VAL A 37 1.00 -21.95 -10.91
C VAL A 37 1.75 -23.17 -10.42
N LYS A 38 2.93 -22.99 -9.81
CA LYS A 38 3.71 -24.09 -9.24
C LYS A 38 2.93 -24.79 -8.12
N GLU A 39 2.40 -24.02 -7.17
CA GLU A 39 1.55 -24.54 -6.09
C GLU A 39 0.33 -25.30 -6.63
N TYR A 40 -0.39 -24.72 -7.61
CA TYR A 40 -1.54 -25.37 -8.22
C TYR A 40 -1.16 -26.68 -8.93
N ALA A 41 -0.07 -26.66 -9.71
CA ALA A 41 0.38 -27.82 -10.46
C ALA A 41 0.81 -28.97 -9.54
N GLU A 42 1.51 -28.67 -8.45
CA GLU A 42 1.95 -29.67 -7.46
C GLU A 42 0.79 -30.22 -6.63
N THR A 43 -0.13 -29.35 -6.19
CA THR A 43 -1.19 -29.72 -5.25
C THR A 43 -2.42 -30.34 -5.90
N ILE A 44 -2.84 -29.82 -7.06
CA ILE A 44 -4.08 -30.25 -7.73
C ILE A 44 -3.80 -31.30 -8.79
N ASN A 45 -2.75 -31.09 -9.60
CA ASN A 45 -2.46 -31.95 -10.73
C ASN A 45 -1.32 -32.95 -10.46
N HIS A 46 -0.60 -32.79 -9.35
CA HIS A 46 0.60 -33.56 -9.01
C HIS A 46 1.65 -33.58 -10.14
N TRP A 47 1.77 -32.46 -10.84
CA TRP A 47 2.73 -32.31 -11.92
C TRP A 47 4.14 -32.07 -11.37
N ASN A 48 5.12 -32.74 -11.96
CA ASN A 48 6.52 -32.39 -11.80
C ASN A 48 6.88 -31.21 -12.72
N ASP A 49 8.08 -30.66 -12.53
CA ASP A 49 8.58 -29.50 -13.31
C ASP A 49 8.51 -29.73 -14.84
N GLN A 50 8.74 -30.95 -15.31
CA GLN A 50 8.70 -31.26 -16.75
C GLN A 50 7.27 -31.27 -17.30
N ALA A 51 6.33 -31.87 -16.56
CA ALA A 51 4.91 -31.83 -16.89
C ALA A 51 4.38 -30.39 -16.87
N LEU A 52 4.79 -29.61 -15.87
CA LEU A 52 4.43 -28.19 -15.77
C LEU A 52 4.97 -27.38 -16.94
N LEU A 53 6.23 -27.57 -17.32
CA LEU A 53 6.83 -26.89 -18.47
C LEU A 53 6.07 -27.17 -19.78
N ASN A 54 5.61 -28.42 -19.97
CA ASN A 54 4.82 -28.81 -21.14
C ASN A 54 3.39 -28.26 -21.09
N GLY A 55 2.81 -28.14 -19.88
CA GLY A 55 1.44 -27.69 -19.65
C GLY A 55 1.28 -26.19 -19.45
N ILE A 56 2.36 -25.40 -19.34
CA ILE A 56 2.31 -24.00 -18.88
C ILE A 56 1.39 -23.11 -19.73
N SER A 57 1.26 -23.40 -21.02
CA SER A 57 0.33 -22.70 -21.92
C SER A 57 -1.12 -22.65 -21.42
N GLN A 58 -1.55 -23.64 -20.63
CA GLN A 58 -2.91 -23.70 -20.08
C GLN A 58 -3.20 -22.58 -19.07
N PHE A 59 -2.17 -21.97 -18.49
CA PHE A 59 -2.27 -20.89 -17.51
C PHE A 59 -2.01 -19.51 -18.14
N LEU A 60 -1.65 -19.45 -19.41
CA LEU A 60 -1.37 -18.20 -20.11
C LEU A 60 -2.58 -17.77 -20.94
N ARG A 61 -2.79 -16.46 -21.05
CA ARG A 61 -3.87 -15.84 -21.81
C ARG A 61 -3.31 -14.66 -22.61
N GLU A 62 -4.06 -14.22 -23.61
CA GLU A 62 -3.80 -12.99 -24.38
C GLU A 62 -2.32 -12.85 -24.80
N THR A 63 -1.70 -11.71 -24.49
CA THR A 63 -0.32 -11.35 -24.82
C THR A 63 0.67 -12.40 -24.32
N ALA A 64 0.46 -12.96 -23.13
CA ALA A 64 1.37 -13.95 -22.56
C ALA A 64 1.31 -15.29 -23.30
N LEU A 65 0.12 -15.72 -23.72
CA LEU A 65 -0.03 -16.93 -24.51
C LEU A 65 0.59 -16.77 -25.90
N GLU A 66 0.35 -15.64 -26.55
CA GLU A 66 0.93 -15.34 -27.86
C GLU A 66 2.46 -15.35 -27.81
N TRP A 67 3.05 -14.68 -26.82
CA TRP A 67 4.49 -14.73 -26.56
C TRP A 67 5.00 -16.16 -26.37
N TYR A 68 4.29 -16.99 -25.60
CA TYR A 68 4.72 -18.37 -25.36
C TYR A 68 4.68 -19.22 -26.63
N CYS A 69 3.66 -19.03 -27.48
CA CYS A 69 3.58 -19.69 -28.78
C CYS A 69 4.79 -19.35 -29.67
N GLN A 70 5.18 -18.06 -29.72
CA GLN A 70 6.38 -17.61 -30.45
C GLN A 70 7.67 -18.20 -29.86
N LEU A 71 7.80 -18.22 -28.53
CA LEU A 71 8.94 -18.80 -27.82
C LEU A 71 9.09 -20.29 -28.17
N ARG A 72 7.97 -21.02 -28.23
CA ARG A 72 7.92 -22.46 -28.54
C ARG A 72 8.39 -22.81 -29.95
N THR A 73 8.19 -21.93 -30.91
CA THR A 73 8.66 -22.08 -32.30
C THR A 73 10.08 -21.57 -32.51
N SER A 74 10.63 -20.85 -31.53
CA SER A 74 11.97 -20.28 -31.60
C SER A 74 13.05 -21.27 -31.13
N ASN A 75 14.30 -21.01 -31.51
CA ASN A 75 15.47 -21.74 -30.99
C ASN A 75 15.75 -21.49 -29.49
N ARG A 76 14.96 -20.62 -28.83
CA ARG A 76 15.11 -20.28 -27.41
C ARG A 76 14.12 -21.02 -26.51
N ARG A 77 13.56 -22.14 -26.97
CA ARG A 77 12.61 -22.93 -26.18
C ARG A 77 13.29 -23.42 -24.89
N PRO A 78 12.74 -23.08 -23.70
CA PRO A 78 13.28 -23.57 -22.44
C PRO A 78 13.16 -25.09 -22.35
N GLN A 79 14.21 -25.73 -21.85
CA GLN A 79 14.27 -27.18 -21.62
C GLN A 79 13.98 -27.55 -20.17
N THR A 80 14.12 -26.58 -19.26
CA THR A 80 13.83 -26.77 -17.83
C THR A 80 12.86 -25.71 -17.33
N TRP A 81 12.17 -26.01 -16.22
CA TRP A 81 11.29 -25.03 -15.57
C TRP A 81 12.06 -23.79 -15.09
N THR A 82 13.27 -23.97 -14.59
CA THR A 82 14.16 -22.88 -14.18
C THR A 82 14.52 -21.95 -15.35
N GLU A 83 14.85 -22.50 -16.51
CA GLU A 83 15.09 -21.71 -17.73
C GLU A 83 13.83 -20.95 -18.15
N PHE A 84 12.66 -21.60 -18.11
CA PHE A 84 11.39 -20.95 -18.40
C PHE A 84 11.16 -19.76 -17.47
N ILE A 85 11.34 -19.93 -16.15
CA ILE A 85 11.21 -18.84 -15.16
C ILE A 85 12.11 -17.66 -15.56
N GLY A 86 13.38 -17.91 -15.91
CA GLY A 86 14.31 -16.87 -16.30
C GLY A 86 13.86 -16.10 -17.55
N ILE A 87 13.43 -16.81 -18.60
CA ILE A 87 12.96 -16.21 -19.86
C ILE A 87 11.63 -15.45 -19.63
N PHE A 88 10.71 -16.05 -18.88
CA PHE A 88 9.42 -15.45 -18.55
C PHE A 88 9.57 -14.17 -17.74
N LEU A 89 10.40 -14.18 -16.70
CA LEU A 89 10.66 -12.98 -15.90
C LEU A 89 11.38 -11.91 -16.73
N ASN A 90 12.31 -12.28 -17.61
CA ASN A 90 12.96 -11.29 -18.50
C ASN A 90 11.96 -10.63 -19.46
N GLN A 91 10.96 -11.37 -19.95
CA GLN A 91 9.92 -10.83 -20.82
C GLN A 91 8.95 -9.92 -20.07
N PHE A 92 8.36 -10.41 -18.98
CA PHE A 92 7.22 -9.75 -18.32
C PHE A 92 7.62 -8.85 -17.14
N ASN A 93 8.90 -8.88 -16.74
CA ASN A 93 9.47 -7.91 -15.79
C ASN A 93 10.22 -6.79 -16.54
N SER A 94 9.46 -6.01 -17.31
CA SER A 94 9.99 -4.95 -18.18
C SER A 94 10.82 -3.91 -17.39
N PRO A 95 11.78 -3.20 -18.03
CA PRO A 95 12.55 -2.15 -17.36
C PRO A 95 11.68 -1.09 -16.68
N MET A 96 10.56 -0.72 -17.31
CA MET A 96 9.59 0.22 -16.74
C MET A 96 8.94 -0.33 -15.46
N ARG A 97 8.60 -1.63 -15.45
CA ARG A 97 8.07 -2.30 -14.26
C ARG A 97 9.09 -2.30 -13.13
N ARG A 98 10.33 -2.70 -13.41
CA ARG A 98 11.42 -2.69 -12.43
C ARG A 98 11.64 -1.30 -11.85
N ALA A 99 11.64 -0.26 -12.69
CA ALA A 99 11.76 1.12 -12.25
C ALA A 99 10.60 1.55 -11.32
N ARG A 100 9.36 1.18 -11.66
CA ARG A 100 8.19 1.45 -10.81
C ARG A 100 8.29 0.72 -9.48
N GLN A 101 8.72 -0.53 -9.47
CA GLN A 101 8.84 -1.32 -8.24
C GLN A 101 9.97 -0.81 -7.36
N GLU A 102 11.09 -0.40 -7.93
CA GLU A 102 12.19 0.26 -7.20
C GLU A 102 11.68 1.57 -6.56
N GLN A 103 10.84 2.33 -7.26
CA GLN A 103 10.22 3.54 -6.70
C GLN A 103 9.24 3.19 -5.57
N GLN A 104 8.44 2.14 -5.71
CA GLN A 104 7.56 1.64 -4.64
C GLN A 104 8.37 1.21 -3.42
N TRP A 105 9.49 0.51 -3.63
CA TRP A 105 10.40 0.10 -2.56
C TRP A 105 11.02 1.29 -1.84
N LYS A 106 11.52 2.28 -2.59
CA LYS A 106 12.09 3.52 -2.00
C LYS A 106 11.07 4.26 -1.14
N ASN A 107 9.85 4.39 -1.64
CA ASN A 107 8.78 5.10 -0.95
C ASN A 107 8.07 4.27 0.13
N CYS A 108 8.33 2.96 0.17
CA CYS A 108 7.71 2.08 1.16
C CYS A 108 8.13 2.51 2.58
N LYS A 109 7.15 3.01 3.33
CA LYS A 109 7.19 3.25 4.78
C LYS A 109 5.86 2.78 5.36
N GLN A 110 5.82 2.49 6.65
CA GLN A 110 4.58 2.22 7.36
C GLN A 110 3.73 3.49 7.40
N GLU A 111 2.48 3.38 6.96
CA GLU A 111 1.55 4.52 6.94
C GLU A 111 1.02 4.82 8.36
N GLU A 112 0.46 6.03 8.57
CA GLU A 112 -0.02 6.45 9.90
C GLU A 112 -1.15 5.59 10.46
N ASN A 113 -2.00 5.03 9.59
CA ASN A 113 -3.16 4.22 9.97
C ASN A 113 -2.97 2.72 9.66
N GLU A 114 -1.76 2.32 9.27
CA GLU A 114 -1.45 0.93 8.94
C GLU A 114 -0.83 0.23 10.14
N THR A 115 -1.39 -0.93 10.48
CA THR A 115 -0.87 -1.79 11.56
C THR A 115 0.44 -2.46 11.13
N ILE A 116 1.25 -2.90 12.11
CA ILE A 116 2.51 -3.59 11.84
C ILE A 116 2.30 -4.87 11.02
N ASN A 117 1.17 -5.56 11.23
CA ASN A 117 0.82 -6.78 10.51
C ASN A 117 0.49 -6.52 9.04
N GLU A 118 -0.29 -5.46 8.75
CA GLU A 118 -0.55 -5.04 7.37
C GLU A 118 0.74 -4.59 6.70
N PHE A 119 1.55 -3.82 7.42
CA PHE A 119 2.80 -3.31 6.91
C PHE A 119 3.80 -4.41 6.59
N ILE A 120 4.02 -5.40 7.46
CA ILE A 120 4.99 -6.48 7.21
C ILE A 120 4.57 -7.34 6.02
N VAL A 121 3.26 -7.58 5.83
CA VAL A 121 2.74 -8.29 4.65
C VAL A 121 3.08 -7.52 3.37
N ARG A 122 2.80 -6.21 3.34
CA ARG A 122 3.11 -5.34 2.19
C ARG A 122 4.62 -5.21 1.94
N LEU A 123 5.40 -5.06 3.01
CA LEU A 123 6.86 -4.96 2.95
C LEU A 123 7.47 -6.26 2.41
N ARG A 124 7.06 -7.42 2.93
CA ARG A 124 7.52 -8.74 2.45
C ARG A 124 7.21 -8.94 0.96
N ALA A 125 6.01 -8.56 0.53
CA ALA A 125 5.62 -8.66 -0.88
C ALA A 125 6.56 -7.86 -1.80
N LEU A 126 6.89 -6.61 -1.42
CA LEU A 126 7.84 -5.79 -2.17
C LEU A 126 9.28 -6.31 -2.06
N TRP A 127 9.69 -6.76 -0.87
CA TRP A 127 11.03 -7.26 -0.58
C TRP A 127 11.35 -8.51 -1.40
N GLN A 128 10.47 -9.51 -1.41
CA GLN A 128 10.64 -10.74 -2.21
C GLN A 128 10.77 -10.45 -3.71
N GLU A 129 10.11 -9.40 -4.19
CA GLU A 129 10.16 -9.04 -5.61
C GLU A 129 11.43 -8.27 -5.98
N GLN A 130 11.90 -7.37 -5.12
CA GLN A 130 13.05 -6.48 -5.39
C GLN A 130 14.39 -7.05 -4.93
N LYS A 131 14.38 -7.88 -3.88
CA LYS A 131 15.56 -8.38 -3.17
C LYS A 131 15.50 -9.90 -2.98
N PRO A 132 15.40 -10.68 -4.08
CA PRO A 132 15.23 -12.14 -3.99
C PRO A 132 16.43 -12.90 -3.39
N ASN A 133 17.58 -12.24 -3.25
CA ASN A 133 18.82 -12.83 -2.72
C ASN A 133 19.14 -12.40 -1.28
N GLU A 134 18.30 -11.54 -0.69
CA GLU A 134 18.43 -11.11 0.69
C GLU A 134 17.84 -12.16 1.64
N ASN A 135 18.34 -12.20 2.88
CA ASN A 135 17.90 -13.12 3.92
C ASN A 135 16.96 -12.45 4.94
N GLU A 136 16.51 -13.20 5.95
CA GLU A 136 15.59 -12.67 6.95
C GLU A 136 16.19 -11.52 7.79
N ASP A 137 17.51 -11.55 8.06
CA ASP A 137 18.19 -10.45 8.77
C ASP A 137 18.12 -9.14 7.96
N ASP A 138 18.22 -9.24 6.62
CA ASP A 138 18.06 -8.09 5.72
C ASP A 138 16.63 -7.55 5.79
N LEU A 139 15.62 -8.43 5.81
CA LEU A 139 14.22 -8.04 5.98
C LEU A 139 14.01 -7.33 7.32
N ILE A 140 14.59 -7.83 8.42
CA ILE A 140 14.53 -7.19 9.74
C ILE A 140 15.12 -5.78 9.68
N ARG A 141 16.28 -5.60 9.03
CA ARG A 141 16.88 -4.27 8.84
C ARG A 141 15.97 -3.34 8.03
N HIS A 142 15.35 -3.83 6.97
CA HIS A 142 14.39 -3.04 6.18
C HIS A 142 13.15 -2.68 6.97
N LEU A 143 12.61 -3.62 7.74
CA LEU A 143 11.46 -3.41 8.62
C LEU A 143 11.75 -2.26 9.59
N MET A 144 12.84 -2.35 10.35
CA MET A 144 13.22 -1.33 11.34
C MET A 144 13.46 0.05 10.72
N CYS A 145 14.02 0.12 9.51
CA CYS A 145 14.26 1.38 8.81
C CYS A 145 12.98 2.02 8.21
N LYS A 146 11.97 1.21 7.91
CA LYS A 146 10.74 1.66 7.22
C LYS A 146 9.52 1.73 8.13
N MET A 147 9.62 1.21 9.34
CA MET A 147 8.60 1.28 10.38
C MET A 147 8.33 2.73 10.80
N ARG A 148 7.10 3.00 11.27
CA ARG A 148 6.70 4.33 11.72
C ARG A 148 7.48 4.74 12.96
N ASN A 149 7.90 6.02 12.99
CA ASN A 149 8.83 6.52 14.00
C ASN A 149 8.33 6.38 15.45
N ASN A 150 7.04 6.60 15.71
CA ASN A 150 6.47 6.48 17.06
C ASN A 150 6.51 5.05 17.62
N ILE A 151 6.43 4.03 16.76
CA ILE A 151 6.62 2.63 17.14
C ILE A 151 8.11 2.39 17.34
N LEU A 152 8.93 2.78 16.36
CA LEU A 152 10.38 2.60 16.39
C LEU A 152 11.04 3.19 17.64
N THR A 153 10.61 4.39 18.08
CA THR A 153 11.15 5.04 19.29
C THR A 153 10.78 4.35 20.59
N MET A 154 9.72 3.54 20.59
CA MET A 154 9.23 2.82 21.76
C MET A 154 9.70 1.36 21.81
N ILE A 155 10.21 0.81 20.70
CA ILE A 155 10.80 -0.53 20.68
C ILE A 155 12.04 -0.54 21.57
N GLY A 156 11.98 -1.36 22.62
CA GLY A 156 13.10 -1.60 23.54
C GLY A 156 14.01 -2.76 23.10
N ILE A 157 13.74 -3.39 21.94
CA ILE A 157 14.47 -4.56 21.45
C ILE A 157 15.66 -4.10 20.59
N SER A 158 16.78 -4.80 20.74
CA SER A 158 17.96 -4.58 19.90
C SER A 158 17.65 -4.86 18.42
N ARG A 159 18.40 -4.23 17.51
CA ARG A 159 18.28 -4.46 16.05
C ARG A 159 18.63 -5.88 15.60
N CYS A 160 19.04 -6.75 16.54
CA CYS A 160 19.36 -8.16 16.33
C CYS A 160 18.28 -9.12 16.87
N GLY A 161 17.09 -8.62 17.24
CA GLY A 161 15.96 -9.47 17.64
C GLY A 161 15.41 -10.28 16.47
N SER A 162 14.71 -11.37 16.76
CA SER A 162 14.03 -12.14 15.70
C SER A 162 12.86 -11.34 15.10
N LEU A 163 12.46 -11.69 13.88
CA LEU A 163 11.35 -11.01 13.20
C LEU A 163 10.05 -11.08 14.01
N ASP A 164 9.76 -12.24 14.60
CA ASP A 164 8.57 -12.45 15.43
C ASP A 164 8.62 -11.64 16.73
N GLU A 165 9.78 -11.55 17.39
CA GLU A 165 9.96 -10.71 18.58
C GLU A 165 9.67 -9.24 18.28
N ILE A 166 10.19 -8.73 17.16
CA ILE A 166 9.98 -7.35 16.72
C ILE A 166 8.49 -7.10 16.42
N ILE A 167 7.82 -8.04 15.74
CA ILE A 167 6.39 -7.93 15.43
C ILE A 167 5.56 -7.93 16.71
N ILE A 168 5.81 -8.86 17.64
CA ILE A 168 5.10 -8.94 18.92
C ILE A 168 5.25 -7.64 19.70
N GLU A 169 6.45 -7.09 19.77
CA GLU A 169 6.69 -5.86 20.51
C GLU A 169 6.04 -4.64 19.84
N ALA A 170 6.12 -4.54 18.52
CA ALA A 170 5.43 -3.49 17.77
C ALA A 170 3.91 -3.54 17.98
N GLN A 171 3.31 -4.74 18.00
CA GLN A 171 1.88 -4.92 18.31
C GLN A 171 1.52 -4.41 19.72
N LYS A 172 2.35 -4.71 20.74
CA LYS A 172 2.13 -4.17 22.10
C LYS A 172 2.18 -2.65 22.12
N ILE A 173 3.12 -2.06 21.37
CA ILE A 173 3.26 -0.61 21.27
C ILE A 173 2.03 0.01 20.56
N GLU A 174 1.53 -0.63 19.50
CA GLU A 174 0.30 -0.20 18.83
C GLU A 174 -0.89 -0.18 19.80
N GLU A 175 -1.04 -1.21 20.64
CA GLU A 175 -2.07 -1.26 21.68
C GLU A 175 -1.88 -0.10 22.69
N ILE A 176 -0.66 0.16 23.15
CA ILE A 176 -0.36 1.28 24.05
C ILE A 176 -0.76 2.63 23.41
N LEU A 177 -0.41 2.84 22.14
CA LEU A 177 -0.72 4.05 21.39
C LEU A 177 -2.24 4.20 21.20
N TYR A 178 -2.94 3.11 20.90
CA TYR A 178 -4.40 3.09 20.79
C TYR A 178 -5.07 3.50 22.11
N GLN A 179 -4.64 2.93 23.24
CA GLN A 179 -5.19 3.27 24.55
C GLN A 179 -4.92 4.73 24.94
N ARG A 180 -3.71 5.25 24.67
CA ARG A 180 -3.37 6.67 24.91
C ARG A 180 -4.27 7.60 24.11
N ASN A 181 -4.45 7.33 22.81
CA ASN A 181 -5.33 8.13 21.97
C ASN A 181 -6.78 8.10 22.47
N LYS A 182 -7.29 6.92 22.85
CA LYS A 182 -8.63 6.76 23.42
C LYS A 182 -8.85 7.56 24.70
N GLN A 183 -7.84 7.65 25.58
CA GLN A 183 -7.89 8.47 26.79
C GLN A 183 -7.93 9.96 26.46
N VAL A 184 -7.13 10.43 25.50
CA VAL A 184 -7.14 11.83 25.04
C VAL A 184 -8.52 12.24 24.52
N TYR A 185 -9.19 11.37 23.75
CA TYR A 185 -10.56 11.63 23.29
C TYR A 185 -11.58 11.67 24.43
N ARG A 186 -11.43 10.84 25.47
CA ARG A 186 -12.30 10.88 26.66
C ARG A 186 -12.13 12.18 27.44
N ASN A 187 -10.89 12.58 27.73
CA ASN A 187 -10.60 13.79 28.50
C ASN A 187 -11.07 15.05 27.76
N SER A 188 -10.83 15.13 26.44
CA SER A 188 -11.27 16.25 25.60
C SER A 188 -12.79 16.45 25.59
N ASN A 189 -13.56 15.36 25.69
CA ASN A 189 -15.01 15.43 25.79
C ASN A 189 -15.49 15.82 27.20
N GLN A 190 -14.76 15.41 28.24
CA GLN A 190 -15.07 15.78 29.63
C GLN A 190 -14.84 17.28 29.88
N ASP A 191 -13.74 17.85 29.35
CA ASP A 191 -13.45 19.28 29.45
C ASP A 191 -14.48 20.14 28.68
N ARG A 192 -15.03 19.63 27.57
CA ARG A 192 -16.12 20.28 26.84
C ARG A 192 -17.45 20.28 27.61
N ILE A 193 -17.74 19.20 28.34
CA ILE A 193 -18.96 19.11 29.14
C ILE A 193 -18.85 20.04 30.37
N GLN A 194 -17.70 20.07 31.05
CA GLN A 194 -17.50 20.93 32.22
C GLN A 194 -17.51 22.44 31.88
N ASN A 195 -16.97 22.85 30.73
CA ASN A 195 -16.99 24.26 30.32
C ASN A 195 -18.38 24.77 29.89
N ASN A 196 -19.33 23.87 29.55
CA ASN A 196 -20.71 24.26 29.25
C ASN A 196 -21.61 24.34 30.51
N THR A 197 -21.21 23.74 31.63
CA THR A 197 -21.98 23.79 32.90
C THR A 197 -21.64 24.97 33.79
N SER A 198 -20.66 25.81 33.44
CA SER A 198 -20.20 26.92 34.28
C SER A 198 -20.94 28.26 34.08
N THR A 199 -22.08 28.30 33.36
CA THR A 199 -22.81 29.56 33.08
C THR A 199 -24.18 29.67 33.76
N TYR A 200 -24.49 28.84 34.75
CA TYR A 200 -25.69 29.04 35.58
C TYR A 200 -25.34 28.84 37.05
N ASN A 201 -24.91 29.92 37.68
CA ASN A 201 -25.07 30.13 39.12
C ASN A 201 -25.49 31.58 39.35
N ASN A 202 -26.46 31.73 40.25
CA ASN A 202 -27.29 32.89 40.63
C ASN A 202 -28.67 32.79 39.93
N GLU A 203 -29.77 32.43 40.59
CA GLU A 203 -30.21 32.85 41.92
C GLU A 203 -31.06 31.79 42.66
N GLU A 204 -30.94 31.84 43.99
CA GLU A 204 -31.85 31.45 45.07
C GLU A 204 -32.22 29.99 45.43
N PRO A 205 -32.32 29.68 46.76
CA PRO A 205 -32.67 28.37 47.28
C PRO A 205 -34.16 28.28 47.67
N TYR A 206 -34.88 27.31 47.12
CA TYR A 206 -36.08 26.77 47.76
C TYR A 206 -36.04 25.25 47.79
N GLU A 207 -36.24 24.70 48.99
CA GLU A 207 -36.42 23.28 49.25
C GLU A 207 -37.67 22.75 48.55
N ILE A 208 -37.54 21.65 47.80
CA ILE A 208 -38.65 20.69 47.66
C ILE A 208 -38.10 19.28 47.83
N GLN A 209 -38.45 18.69 48.98
CA GLN A 209 -38.53 17.24 49.18
C GLN A 209 -39.55 16.63 48.23
N ALA A 210 -39.18 15.61 47.46
CA ALA A 210 -40.10 14.54 47.07
C ALA A 210 -39.39 13.30 46.54
N ALA A 211 -39.49 12.24 47.34
CA ALA A 211 -39.75 10.85 46.98
C ALA A 211 -38.75 10.08 46.09
N SER A 212 -38.00 9.22 46.79
CA SER A 212 -37.61 7.88 46.38
C SER A 212 -38.72 7.07 45.71
N ALA A 213 -38.45 6.43 44.57
CA ALA A 213 -39.05 5.13 44.26
C ALA A 213 -38.28 4.36 43.15
N TYR A 214 -37.99 3.09 43.45
CA TYR A 214 -37.68 1.97 42.56
C TYR A 214 -36.24 1.75 42.04
N GLN A 215 -35.51 0.97 42.85
CA GLN A 215 -34.60 -0.08 42.40
C GLN A 215 -35.36 -1.34 41.94
N LYS A 216 -34.67 -2.12 41.08
CA LYS A 216 -34.87 -3.52 40.63
C LYS A 216 -35.65 -3.75 39.32
N ASN A 217 -34.93 -4.13 38.26
CA ASN A 217 -34.76 -5.57 37.97
C ASN A 217 -33.63 -5.84 36.94
N ARG A 218 -32.74 -6.76 37.32
CA ARG A 218 -31.82 -7.50 36.44
C ARG A 218 -32.59 -8.69 35.86
N GLN A 219 -32.47 -8.95 34.56
CA GLN A 219 -32.40 -10.34 34.04
C GLN A 219 -31.40 -10.45 32.89
N MET A 220 -30.50 -11.41 33.03
CA MET A 220 -29.66 -11.99 31.97
C MET A 220 -30.43 -13.12 31.27
N LYS A 221 -30.01 -13.42 30.02
CA LYS A 221 -30.04 -14.67 29.23
C LYS A 221 -30.46 -14.33 27.78
N THR A 222 -29.96 -14.87 26.68
CA THR A 222 -28.99 -15.94 26.34
C THR A 222 -28.77 -15.87 24.81
N TYR A 223 -27.70 -16.51 24.35
CA TYR A 223 -27.29 -16.83 22.98
C TYR A 223 -28.42 -17.31 22.03
N ALA A 224 -28.39 -16.88 20.77
CA ALA A 224 -28.42 -17.75 19.57
C ALA A 224 -28.48 -16.95 18.25
N THR A 225 -27.62 -17.40 17.34
CA THR A 225 -27.59 -17.30 15.87
C THR A 225 -28.92 -17.11 15.14
N GLY A 226 -28.89 -16.33 14.05
CA GLY A 226 -29.92 -16.34 13.01
C GLY A 226 -29.60 -15.43 11.82
N ASN A 227 -29.18 -16.04 10.72
CA ASN A 227 -29.10 -15.45 9.37
C ASN A 227 -30.44 -14.83 8.96
N TYR A 228 -30.42 -13.61 8.42
CA TYR A 228 -31.39 -13.20 7.40
C TYR A 228 -30.72 -12.27 6.38
N THR A 229 -30.82 -12.71 5.13
CA THR A 229 -30.53 -12.00 3.89
C THR A 229 -31.48 -10.83 3.73
N ASN A 230 -31.00 -9.70 3.21
CA ASN A 230 -31.88 -8.74 2.57
C ASN A 230 -31.23 -8.20 1.28
N LYS A 231 -31.70 -8.75 0.17
CA LYS A 231 -31.58 -8.16 -1.18
C LYS A 231 -32.76 -7.19 -1.31
N TYR A 232 -32.49 -5.93 -1.65
CA TYR A 232 -33.48 -5.08 -2.31
C TYR A 232 -32.83 -4.44 -3.54
N TYR A 233 -33.50 -4.64 -4.67
CA TYR A 233 -33.26 -4.10 -6.00
C TYR A 233 -34.26 -2.95 -6.24
N GLY A 234 -33.84 -1.95 -7.03
CA GLY A 234 -34.67 -0.99 -7.78
C GLY A 234 -35.14 0.25 -6.99
N ASN A 235 -35.21 1.46 -7.53
CA ASN A 235 -35.10 1.95 -8.91
C ASN A 235 -34.80 3.46 -8.92
N ASP A 236 -34.12 3.88 -9.99
CA ASP A 236 -34.32 5.06 -10.84
C ASP A 236 -34.84 6.39 -10.27
N HIS A 237 -34.05 7.45 -10.50
CA HIS A 237 -34.59 8.63 -11.17
C HIS A 237 -33.59 9.21 -12.19
N GLN A 238 -34.12 9.36 -13.40
CA GLN A 238 -33.55 9.98 -14.58
C GLN A 238 -33.50 11.51 -14.47
N SER A 239 -32.72 12.10 -15.40
CA SER A 239 -32.92 13.44 -16.00
C SER A 239 -32.31 14.61 -15.18
N SER A 240 -31.64 15.63 -15.74
CA SER A 240 -31.48 16.09 -17.12
C SER A 240 -30.18 16.91 -17.27
N GLN A 241 -29.50 16.71 -18.41
CA GLN A 241 -28.66 17.73 -19.07
C GLN A 241 -29.55 18.84 -19.69
N TRP A 242 -28.95 19.74 -20.49
CA TRP A 242 -29.51 20.95 -21.14
C TRP A 242 -29.51 22.18 -20.20
N GLY A 243 -28.86 23.32 -20.47
CA GLY A 243 -28.22 23.86 -21.66
C GLY A 243 -28.49 25.37 -21.71
N ASN A 244 -27.42 26.19 -21.62
CA ASN A 244 -27.23 27.59 -22.05
C ASN A 244 -28.41 28.59 -22.05
N TYR A 245 -28.25 29.76 -21.39
CA TYR A 245 -28.11 31.06 -22.06
C TYR A 245 -27.67 32.18 -21.09
N SER A 246 -26.85 33.08 -21.63
CA SER A 246 -26.21 34.27 -21.05
C SER A 246 -27.21 35.39 -20.66
N SER A 247 -26.87 36.23 -19.66
CA SER A 247 -26.89 37.72 -19.72
C SER A 247 -26.58 38.40 -18.35
N TYR A 248 -25.32 38.82 -18.15
CA TYR A 248 -24.81 39.98 -17.36
C TYR A 248 -25.37 40.31 -15.93
N PRO A 249 -24.86 41.32 -15.20
CA PRO A 249 -23.85 41.12 -14.15
C PRO A 249 -24.32 41.60 -12.77
N THR A 250 -24.04 40.83 -11.70
CA THR A 250 -24.18 41.34 -10.33
C THR A 250 -22.83 41.32 -9.61
N THR A 251 -22.26 42.51 -9.54
CA THR A 251 -21.20 42.92 -8.62
C THR A 251 -21.57 42.59 -7.18
N ASN A 252 -20.81 41.71 -6.53
CA ASN A 252 -20.54 41.80 -5.09
C ASN A 252 -19.56 40.70 -4.67
N ARG A 253 -18.26 40.99 -4.76
CA ARG A 253 -17.28 40.36 -3.88
C ARG A 253 -16.43 41.46 -3.27
N ARG A 254 -16.57 41.59 -1.96
CA ARG A 254 -15.91 42.54 -1.08
C ARG A 254 -14.40 42.54 -1.33
N ASP A 255 -13.93 43.63 -1.92
CA ASP A 255 -12.56 44.09 -1.79
C ASP A 255 -12.33 44.51 -0.34
N THR A 256 -11.64 43.67 0.42
CA THR A 256 -11.00 44.09 1.66
C THR A 256 -9.75 44.89 1.27
N TYR A 257 -9.89 46.21 1.27
CA TYR A 257 -8.79 47.17 1.20
C TYR A 257 -7.85 46.96 2.40
N SER A 258 -6.75 46.24 2.18
CA SER A 258 -5.60 46.25 3.10
C SER A 258 -4.78 47.50 2.80
N THR A 259 -4.96 48.53 3.62
CA THR A 259 -4.28 49.84 3.53
C THR A 259 -2.86 49.83 4.10
N TYR A 260 -2.23 48.66 4.25
CA TYR A 260 -0.82 48.58 4.61
C TYR A 260 0.02 48.22 3.39
N GLU A 261 1.08 49.01 3.22
CA GLU A 261 2.02 49.08 2.11
C GLU A 261 2.86 47.80 1.93
N THR A 262 2.21 46.66 1.70
CA THR A 262 2.90 45.36 1.63
C THR A 262 3.74 45.28 0.36
N LYS A 263 5.07 45.30 0.53
CA LYS A 263 6.04 45.02 -0.53
C LYS A 263 6.09 43.52 -0.80
N CYS A 264 6.10 43.13 -2.06
CA CYS A 264 6.25 41.75 -2.47
C CYS A 264 7.64 41.23 -2.08
N TYR A 265 7.70 40.16 -1.27
CA TYR A 265 8.97 39.57 -0.81
C TYR A 265 9.78 38.89 -1.93
N ALA A 266 9.20 38.67 -3.12
CA ALA A 266 9.90 38.07 -4.25
C ALA A 266 10.50 39.12 -5.21
N CYS A 267 9.83 40.26 -5.44
CA CYS A 267 10.29 41.26 -6.42
C CYS A 267 10.52 42.67 -5.85
N GLY A 268 10.20 42.89 -4.57
CA GLY A 268 10.37 44.17 -3.88
C GLY A 268 9.35 45.27 -4.23
N LYS A 269 8.48 45.06 -5.23
CA LYS A 269 7.47 46.05 -5.67
C LYS A 269 6.23 46.03 -4.78
N LYS A 270 5.59 47.19 -4.60
CA LYS A 270 4.35 47.36 -3.81
C LYS A 270 3.12 46.96 -4.64
N GLY A 271 2.01 46.65 -3.97
CA GLY A 271 0.70 46.41 -4.61
C GLY A 271 0.32 44.94 -4.85
N HIS A 272 1.17 43.98 -4.49
CA HIS A 272 0.85 42.56 -4.52
C HIS A 272 1.70 41.79 -3.48
N ASN A 273 1.22 40.62 -3.04
CA ASN A 273 2.00 39.71 -2.20
C ASN A 273 2.79 38.70 -3.06
N ARG A 274 3.67 37.91 -2.43
CA ARG A 274 4.53 36.92 -3.12
C ARG A 274 3.74 35.96 -4.03
N ASN A 275 2.54 35.56 -3.61
CA ASN A 275 1.72 34.57 -4.31
C ASN A 275 1.08 35.11 -5.59
N ASN A 276 0.93 36.43 -5.69
CA ASN A 276 0.41 37.11 -6.88
C ASN A 276 1.53 37.85 -7.61
N CYS A 277 2.78 37.41 -7.46
CA CYS A 277 3.92 38.07 -8.09
C CYS A 277 4.01 37.69 -9.58
N PRO A 278 3.80 38.64 -10.51
CA PRO A 278 3.80 38.35 -11.94
C PRO A 278 5.17 37.89 -12.46
N GLN A 279 6.24 38.07 -11.67
CA GLN A 279 7.60 37.64 -12.00
C GLN A 279 7.87 36.15 -11.66
N GLN A 280 6.99 35.46 -10.91
CA GLN A 280 7.23 34.06 -10.51
C GLN A 280 7.27 33.07 -11.67
N TYR A 281 6.71 33.41 -12.83
CA TYR A 281 6.68 32.51 -13.99
C TYR A 281 7.89 32.64 -14.93
N ASN A 282 8.83 33.57 -14.68
CA ASN A 282 9.95 33.84 -15.59
C ASN A 282 11.34 33.36 -15.10
N THR A 283 11.47 32.81 -13.90
CA THR A 283 12.79 32.42 -13.34
C THR A 283 13.20 30.97 -13.61
N TYR A 284 12.36 30.13 -14.22
CA TYR A 284 12.73 28.73 -14.52
C TYR A 284 13.39 28.50 -15.88
N SER A 285 13.51 29.52 -16.74
CA SER A 285 14.03 29.37 -18.10
C SER A 285 15.49 29.84 -18.32
N GLN A 286 16.22 30.24 -17.27
CA GLN A 286 17.64 30.59 -17.40
C GLN A 286 18.43 30.16 -16.16
N GLN A 287 18.84 28.89 -16.11
CA GLN A 287 20.03 28.42 -15.38
C GLN A 287 20.29 26.92 -15.68
N GLN A 288 21.01 26.66 -16.77
CA GLN A 288 21.90 25.49 -16.86
C GLN A 288 23.28 25.96 -17.30
N PRO A 289 24.32 25.84 -16.46
CA PRO A 289 25.70 25.83 -16.92
C PRO A 289 26.08 24.41 -17.34
N GLY A 290 26.48 24.26 -18.60
CA GLY A 290 26.96 23.01 -19.17
C GLY A 290 28.31 22.59 -18.58
N TYR A 291 28.44 21.30 -18.30
CA TYR A 291 29.69 20.64 -17.95
C TYR A 291 30.08 19.70 -19.09
N TYR A 292 31.08 20.08 -19.87
CA TYR A 292 31.79 19.21 -20.80
C TYR A 292 32.89 18.44 -20.04
N PRO A 293 33.06 17.12 -20.23
CA PRO A 293 34.27 16.43 -19.80
C PRO A 293 35.42 16.73 -20.78
N LYS A 294 36.58 17.10 -20.22
CA LYS A 294 37.85 17.21 -20.94
C LYS A 294 38.34 15.82 -21.34
N ASN A 295 38.69 15.68 -22.61
CA ASN A 295 39.55 14.62 -23.13
C ASN A 295 41.01 15.07 -22.94
N ASP A 296 41.78 14.33 -22.15
CA ASP A 296 43.24 14.42 -22.17
C ASP A 296 43.80 13.13 -22.76
N ASN A 297 44.21 13.23 -24.03
CA ASN A 297 45.07 12.30 -24.73
C ASN A 297 46.43 12.98 -24.96
N GLY A 298 47.51 12.25 -24.68
CA GLY A 298 48.87 12.52 -25.14
C GLY A 298 49.89 12.53 -23.99
N ALA A 299 51.07 11.95 -24.09
CA ALA A 299 51.75 11.17 -25.11
C ALA A 299 53.08 10.65 -24.51
N GLN A 300 53.68 9.64 -25.14
CA GLN A 300 55.14 9.32 -25.17
C GLN A 300 55.73 8.77 -23.85
N ASP A 301 56.60 7.75 -23.79
CA ASP A 301 57.58 7.08 -24.66
C ASP A 301 57.67 5.59 -24.20
N GLY A 302 57.94 4.56 -25.00
CA GLY A 302 59.14 4.31 -25.80
C GLY A 302 60.05 3.26 -25.11
N ARG A 303 60.54 2.26 -25.88
CA ARG A 303 61.54 1.21 -25.54
C ARG A 303 61.00 -0.02 -24.79
N ASP A 304 61.48 -1.24 -24.98
CA ASP A 304 62.48 -1.83 -25.87
C ASP A 304 62.26 -3.35 -25.92
N HIS A 305 62.96 -3.97 -26.85
CA HIS A 305 63.08 -5.39 -27.15
C HIS A 305 63.42 -6.33 -25.97
N GLY A 306 63.04 -7.61 -26.13
CA GLY A 306 63.89 -8.72 -25.67
C GLY A 306 63.18 -9.87 -24.98
N ALA A 307 62.82 -10.90 -25.74
CA ALA A 307 62.94 -12.30 -25.30
C ALA A 307 64.44 -12.60 -25.05
N PRO A 308 64.86 -13.59 -24.23
CA PRO A 308 64.55 -15.01 -24.50
C PRO A 308 64.46 -15.96 -23.27
N ASN A 309 64.14 -17.22 -23.63
CA ASN A 309 64.10 -18.49 -22.90
C ASN A 309 62.85 -18.82 -22.08
#